data_AF-A0A270B739-F1
#
_entry.id   AF-A0A270B739-F1
#
_cell.length_a   1.000
_cell.length_b   1.000
_cell.length_c   1.000
_cell.angle_alpha   90.00
_cell.angle_beta   90.00
_cell.angle_gamma   90.00
#
_symmetry.space_group_name_H-M   'P 1'
#
loop_
_entity.id
_entity.type
_entity.pdbx_description
1 polymer ?
#
loop_
_entity_poly.entity_id
_entity_poly.type
_entity_poly.pdbx_seq_one_letter_code
_entity_poly.pdbx_strand_id
1 'polypeptide(L)'
;MQALQSAVARGYVWHVSGVIAADKFLALEDKFAERYDIGLSRWQRCRQRRQGAAGVRFFAYPEQGTTRFLWWLLFTEGESNVFQQEHGRRKASDRKGRLFWGTEFELVQLPTPNGKVSWSWRMTRERVQAWQEEIQAAIRTTRDDNAIKAVMARLVRLPGFKGVRQQVFELHRFAKDDWGRIRRKAKSWEPPARPGYVRFRSDETASAAQVVQRLLMGKAPFGKEPVGSERELPEEGAMPAVNGNSQTGLPIPRGLDASRVLLIREAEQIRTFIAERWSYESIRLWLLDRYGEAFDIPLPAFRERVRRALQAKAGSVLKGKAEAIQAVRVVDQAKEKESEPVKEHCLSWEDRRTGRFPGSGTNVVHRKKPNRDELY
;
A
#
# COMPACT_ATOMS: atom_id res chain seq x y z
N MET A 1 3.67 -2.68 6.14
CA MET A 1 3.86 -2.36 7.58
C MET A 1 3.12 -1.10 8.08
N GLN A 2 3.34 0.10 7.51
CA GLN A 2 2.67 1.34 8.01
C GLN A 2 1.14 1.29 7.94
N ALA A 3 0.59 0.81 6.82
CA ALA A 3 -0.85 0.72 6.61
C ALA A 3 -1.51 -0.27 7.61
N LEU A 4 -0.85 -1.40 7.90
CA LEU A 4 -1.26 -2.37 8.92
C LEU A 4 -1.29 -1.73 10.32
N GLN A 5 -0.19 -1.09 10.74
CA GLN A 5 -0.12 -0.38 12.03
C GLN A 5 -1.23 0.69 12.13
N SER A 6 -1.46 1.44 11.06
CA SER A 6 -2.50 2.47 11.01
C SER A 6 -3.91 1.88 11.07
N ALA A 7 -4.14 0.70 10.49
CA ALA A 7 -5.42 0.00 10.60
C ALA A 7 -5.67 -0.48 12.04
N VAL A 8 -4.69 -1.14 12.67
CA VAL A 8 -4.81 -1.59 14.06
C VAL A 8 -5.05 -0.41 15.01
N ALA A 9 -4.32 0.70 14.82
CA ALA A 9 -4.53 1.92 15.59
C ALA A 9 -5.92 2.55 15.43
N ARG A 10 -6.65 2.23 14.34
CA ARG A 10 -8.02 2.69 14.07
C ARG A 10 -9.10 1.70 14.53
N GLY A 11 -8.73 0.68 15.29
CA GLY A 11 -9.67 -0.29 15.88
C GLY A 11 -9.79 -1.62 15.14
N TYR A 12 -9.00 -1.86 14.08
CA TYR A 12 -8.95 -3.17 13.42
C TYR A 12 -8.06 -4.13 14.23
N VAL A 13 -8.56 -4.57 15.38
CA VAL A 13 -7.78 -5.27 16.40
C VAL A 13 -7.78 -6.79 16.22
N TRP A 14 -8.76 -7.34 15.49
CA TRP A 14 -8.80 -8.76 15.18
C TRP A 14 -8.15 -9.02 13.82
N HIS A 15 -7.43 -10.14 13.72
CA HIS A 15 -6.82 -10.53 12.46
C HIS A 15 -6.72 -12.04 12.26
N VAL A 16 -6.62 -12.41 10.99
CA VAL A 16 -6.15 -13.70 10.49
C VAL A 16 -5.05 -13.41 9.47
N SER A 17 -4.03 -14.24 9.43
CA SER A 17 -2.90 -14.06 8.50
C SER A 17 -2.38 -15.40 8.01
N GLY A 18 -1.68 -15.37 6.88
CA GLY A 18 -1.11 -16.56 6.30
C GLY A 18 -0.20 -16.26 5.12
N VAL A 19 0.21 -17.33 4.46
CA VAL A 19 1.02 -17.29 3.25
C VAL A 19 0.26 -17.99 2.13
N ILE A 20 0.29 -17.44 0.93
CA ILE A 20 -0.36 -18.03 -0.25
C ILE A 20 0.56 -17.92 -1.47
N ALA A 21 0.48 -18.88 -2.38
CA ALA A 21 1.17 -18.82 -3.66
C ALA A 21 0.52 -17.80 -4.61
N ALA A 22 1.32 -17.21 -5.51
CA ALA A 22 0.89 -16.12 -6.38
C ALA A 22 -0.25 -16.52 -7.34
N ASP A 23 -0.22 -17.75 -7.85
CA ASP A 23 -1.24 -18.34 -8.72
C ASP A 23 -2.63 -18.40 -8.06
N LYS A 24 -2.69 -18.60 -6.74
CA LYS A 24 -3.93 -18.68 -5.96
C LYS A 24 -4.36 -17.35 -5.34
N PHE A 25 -3.55 -16.30 -5.46
CA PHE A 25 -3.78 -15.04 -4.77
C PHE A 25 -5.07 -14.34 -5.22
N LEU A 26 -5.33 -14.29 -6.53
CA LEU A 26 -6.54 -13.64 -7.06
C LEU A 26 -7.82 -14.34 -6.62
N ALA A 27 -7.82 -15.68 -6.62
CA ALA A 27 -8.95 -16.46 -6.10
C ALA A 27 -9.21 -16.21 -4.61
N LEU A 28 -8.15 -16.01 -3.81
CA LEU A 28 -8.29 -15.63 -2.40
C LEU A 28 -8.88 -14.21 -2.26
N GLU A 29 -8.41 -13.25 -3.06
CA GLU A 29 -8.94 -11.89 -3.08
C GLU A 29 -10.43 -11.89 -3.42
N ASP A 30 -10.84 -12.63 -4.45
CA ASP A 30 -12.24 -12.76 -4.86
C ASP A 30 -13.10 -13.41 -3.76
N LYS A 31 -12.62 -14.50 -3.15
CA LYS A 31 -13.28 -15.14 -2.00
C LYS A 31 -13.53 -14.12 -0.88
N PHE A 32 -12.53 -13.32 -0.54
CA PHE A 32 -12.66 -12.33 0.53
C PHE A 32 -13.50 -11.11 0.12
N ALA A 33 -13.50 -10.73 -1.15
CA ALA A 33 -14.35 -9.67 -1.68
C ALA A 33 -15.82 -10.06 -1.61
N GLU A 34 -16.16 -11.29 -2.00
CA GLU A 34 -17.51 -11.83 -1.96
C GLU A 34 -18.04 -12.03 -0.53
N ARG A 35 -17.21 -12.58 0.36
CA ARG A 35 -17.66 -12.98 1.70
C ARG A 35 -17.60 -11.86 2.74
N TYR A 36 -16.63 -10.95 2.61
CA TYR A 36 -16.24 -10.01 3.68
C TYR A 36 -16.16 -8.56 3.23
N ASP A 37 -16.61 -8.23 2.01
CA ASP A 37 -16.69 -6.87 1.50
C ASP A 37 -15.35 -6.08 1.56
N ILE A 38 -14.22 -6.75 1.31
CA ILE A 38 -12.88 -6.11 1.42
C ILE A 38 -12.69 -4.93 0.45
N GLY A 39 -13.50 -4.88 -0.62
CA GLY A 39 -13.50 -3.84 -1.65
C GLY A 39 -14.18 -2.52 -1.26
N LEU A 40 -14.75 -2.41 -0.05
CA LEU A 40 -15.45 -1.20 0.36
C LEU A 40 -14.52 0.01 0.51
N SER A 41 -15.02 1.17 0.09
CA SER A 41 -14.36 2.45 0.30
C SER A 41 -14.26 2.79 1.80
N ARG A 42 -13.37 3.73 2.13
CA ARG A 42 -13.23 4.26 3.50
C ARG A 42 -14.56 4.74 4.08
N TRP A 43 -15.38 5.42 3.29
CA TRP A 43 -16.66 5.97 3.73
C TRP A 43 -17.71 4.89 3.96
N GLN A 44 -17.78 3.88 3.09
CA GLN A 44 -18.68 2.74 3.26
C GLN A 44 -18.33 1.97 4.54
N ARG A 45 -17.05 1.68 4.80
CA ARG A 45 -16.62 1.06 6.06
C ARG A 45 -16.93 1.92 7.28
N CYS A 46 -16.84 3.24 7.17
CA CYS A 46 -17.22 4.13 8.26
C CYS A 46 -18.71 4.05 8.56
N ARG A 47 -19.55 4.00 7.52
CA ARG A 47 -21.01 3.86 7.65
C ARG A 47 -21.38 2.50 8.26
N GLN A 48 -20.79 1.40 7.77
CA GLN A 48 -21.03 0.06 8.33
C GLN A 48 -20.70 -0.02 9.82
N ARG A 49 -19.55 0.52 10.24
CA ARG A 49 -19.18 0.54 11.67
C ARG A 49 -20.15 1.32 12.54
N ARG A 50 -20.70 2.43 12.03
CA ARG A 50 -21.75 3.19 12.73
C ARG A 50 -23.07 2.43 12.85
N GLN A 51 -23.29 1.45 11.98
CA GLN A 51 -24.44 0.55 11.99
C GLN A 51 -24.18 -0.73 12.80
N GLY A 52 -23.04 -0.83 13.51
CA GLY A 52 -22.69 -2.00 14.33
C GLY A 52 -22.02 -3.15 13.55
N ALA A 53 -21.86 -3.04 12.24
CA ALA A 53 -21.19 -4.06 11.43
C ALA A 53 -19.65 -3.93 11.51
N ALA A 54 -18.95 -5.06 11.50
CA ALA A 54 -17.49 -5.05 11.52
C ALA A 54 -16.93 -4.56 10.19
N GLY A 55 -16.02 -3.58 10.25
CA GLY A 55 -15.26 -3.18 9.06
C GLY A 55 -14.12 -4.16 8.81
N VAL A 56 -13.91 -4.56 7.55
CA VAL A 56 -12.84 -5.47 7.14
C VAL A 56 -11.83 -4.77 6.23
N ARG A 57 -10.55 -5.10 6.39
CA ARG A 57 -9.44 -4.68 5.52
C ARG A 57 -8.54 -5.85 5.21
N PHE A 58 -8.29 -6.04 3.92
CA PHE A 58 -7.33 -7.01 3.42
C PHE A 58 -6.02 -6.33 3.04
N PHE A 59 -4.91 -6.95 3.40
CA PHE A 59 -3.56 -6.54 3.02
C PHE A 59 -2.81 -7.75 2.51
N ALA A 60 -2.00 -7.54 1.48
CA ALA A 60 -1.06 -8.54 1.00
C ALA A 60 0.26 -7.89 0.63
N TYR A 61 1.34 -8.66 0.77
CA TYR A 61 2.68 -8.24 0.41
C TYR A 61 3.43 -9.40 -0.25
N PRO A 62 3.98 -9.21 -1.46
CA PRO A 62 4.78 -10.22 -2.12
C PRO A 62 6.13 -10.35 -1.43
N GLU A 63 6.45 -11.56 -0.99
CA GLU A 63 7.72 -11.84 -0.34
C GLU A 63 8.88 -11.73 -1.35
N GLN A 64 9.99 -11.10 -0.94
CA GLN A 64 11.08 -10.82 -1.86
C GLN A 64 11.79 -12.12 -2.26
N GLY A 65 12.00 -12.29 -3.57
CA GLY A 65 12.70 -13.45 -4.11
C GLY A 65 11.87 -14.74 -4.12
N THR A 66 10.56 -14.68 -3.82
CA THR A 66 9.67 -15.84 -3.88
C THR A 66 8.40 -15.54 -4.68
N THR A 67 7.65 -16.58 -5.03
CA THR A 67 6.33 -16.50 -5.69
C THR A 67 5.18 -16.58 -4.68
N ARG A 68 5.38 -16.02 -3.49
CA ARG A 68 4.44 -16.10 -2.37
C ARG A 68 4.04 -14.72 -1.88
N PHE A 69 2.84 -14.64 -1.34
CA PHE A 69 2.31 -13.47 -0.65
C PHE A 69 2.14 -13.77 0.83
N LEU A 70 2.64 -12.88 1.66
CA LEU A 70 2.17 -12.72 3.02
C LEU A 70 0.85 -11.96 2.98
N TRP A 71 -0.17 -12.44 3.66
CA TRP A 71 -1.48 -11.78 3.69
C TRP A 71 -2.03 -11.63 5.10
N TRP A 72 -2.84 -10.59 5.30
CA TRP A 72 -3.50 -10.26 6.55
C TRP A 72 -4.92 -9.77 6.28
N LEU A 73 -5.89 -10.42 6.93
CA LEU A 73 -7.27 -9.97 7.00
C LEU A 73 -7.51 -9.38 8.38
N LEU A 74 -7.75 -8.07 8.43
CA LEU A 74 -7.96 -7.31 9.67
C LEU A 74 -9.42 -6.88 9.76
N PHE A 75 -10.00 -6.95 10.94
CA PHE A 75 -11.39 -6.56 11.16
C PHE A 75 -11.61 -5.91 12.52
N THR A 76 -12.60 -5.02 12.58
CA THR A 76 -13.02 -4.38 13.83
C THR A 76 -13.91 -5.33 14.63
N GLU A 77 -14.24 -4.94 15.85
CA GLU A 77 -15.39 -5.51 16.54
C GLU A 77 -16.68 -5.09 15.80
N GLY A 78 -17.72 -5.91 15.91
CA GLY A 78 -19.01 -5.73 15.22
C GLY A 78 -19.52 -7.01 14.57
N GLU A 79 -20.72 -6.94 14.00
CA GLU A 79 -21.34 -8.07 13.29
C GLU A 79 -20.67 -8.29 11.93
N SER A 80 -20.19 -9.51 11.68
CA SER A 80 -19.63 -9.91 10.37
C SER A 80 -19.50 -11.42 10.27
N ASN A 81 -19.72 -11.93 9.06
CA ASN A 81 -19.54 -13.35 8.70
C ASN A 81 -18.10 -13.85 8.96
N VAL A 82 -17.11 -12.95 9.05
CA VAL A 82 -15.71 -13.31 9.37
C VAL A 82 -15.62 -14.02 10.72
N PHE A 83 -16.41 -13.58 11.72
CA PHE A 83 -16.39 -14.19 13.06
C PHE A 83 -17.02 -15.58 13.12
N GLN A 84 -17.79 -15.97 12.10
CA GLN A 84 -18.36 -17.31 12.02
C GLN A 84 -17.49 -18.23 11.15
N GLN A 85 -16.94 -17.71 10.05
CA GLN A 85 -16.33 -18.53 9.01
C GLN A 85 -14.81 -18.70 9.11
N GLU A 86 -14.08 -17.72 9.64
CA GLU A 86 -12.61 -17.77 9.61
C GLU A 86 -12.06 -18.26 10.96
N HIS A 87 -11.46 -19.45 10.99
CA HIS A 87 -10.86 -20.00 12.22
C HIS A 87 -9.51 -19.35 12.55
N GLY A 88 -9.05 -19.50 13.80
CA GLY A 88 -7.70 -19.05 14.20
C GLY A 88 -7.54 -17.53 14.35
N ARG A 89 -8.64 -16.81 14.55
CA ARG A 89 -8.67 -15.35 14.79
C ARG A 89 -7.88 -14.99 16.03
N ARG A 90 -7.09 -13.92 15.95
CA ARG A 90 -6.25 -13.44 17.06
C ARG A 90 -6.46 -11.95 17.26
N LYS A 91 -6.35 -11.49 18.50
CA LYS A 91 -6.34 -10.05 18.81
C LYS A 91 -4.90 -9.55 18.77
N ALA A 92 -4.65 -8.46 18.06
CA ALA A 92 -3.32 -7.88 17.88
C ALA A 92 -2.71 -7.38 19.20
N SER A 93 -3.52 -7.11 20.22
CA SER A 93 -3.09 -6.74 21.59
C SER A 93 -2.54 -7.93 22.37
N ASP A 94 -2.96 -9.14 22.04
CA ASP A 94 -2.68 -10.31 22.86
C ASP A 94 -1.25 -10.77 22.63
N ARG A 95 -0.51 -11.07 23.69
CA ARG A 95 0.91 -11.45 23.60
C ARG A 95 1.16 -12.64 22.67
N LYS A 96 0.27 -13.65 22.68
CA LYS A 96 0.34 -14.84 21.81
C LYS A 96 -0.33 -14.61 20.44
N GLY A 97 -1.10 -13.53 20.33
CA GLY A 97 -1.96 -13.20 19.20
C GLY A 97 -1.45 -12.08 18.30
N ARG A 98 -0.21 -11.63 18.51
CA ARG A 98 0.35 -10.45 17.81
C ARG A 98 0.36 -10.63 16.30
N LEU A 99 0.30 -9.49 15.63
CA LEU A 99 0.40 -9.42 14.18
C LEU A 99 1.87 -9.44 13.79
N PHE A 100 2.26 -10.39 12.93
CA PHE A 100 3.62 -10.55 12.46
C PHE A 100 3.78 -10.06 11.02
N TRP A 101 4.96 -9.53 10.70
CA TRP A 101 5.41 -9.31 9.34
C TRP A 101 6.50 -10.34 9.02
N GLY A 102 6.10 -11.41 8.32
CA GLY A 102 6.95 -12.59 8.15
C GLY A 102 7.31 -13.19 9.51
N THR A 103 8.57 -13.59 9.67
CA THR A 103 9.13 -14.10 10.94
C THR A 103 9.97 -13.05 11.67
N GLU A 104 10.17 -11.88 11.07
CA GLU A 104 11.17 -10.92 11.51
C GLU A 104 10.62 -9.84 12.45
N PHE A 105 9.37 -9.42 12.26
CA PHE A 105 8.79 -8.31 13.02
C PHE A 105 7.43 -8.67 13.61
N GLU A 106 7.16 -8.12 14.79
CA GLU A 106 5.86 -8.18 15.45
C GLU A 106 5.35 -6.78 15.79
N LEU A 107 4.04 -6.61 15.73
CA LEU A 107 3.37 -5.37 16.12
C LEU A 107 3.05 -5.40 17.63
N VAL A 108 3.46 -4.35 18.33
CA VAL A 108 3.24 -4.24 19.79
C VAL A 108 2.78 -2.85 20.19
N GLN A 109 2.16 -2.75 21.37
CA GLN A 109 1.91 -1.49 22.04
C GLN A 109 3.16 -1.10 22.84
N LEU A 110 3.67 0.10 22.60
CA LEU A 110 4.78 0.68 23.36
C LEU A 110 4.29 1.89 24.15
N PRO A 111 4.74 2.07 25.40
CA PRO A 111 4.47 3.28 26.15
C PRO A 111 5.13 4.49 25.46
N THR A 112 4.45 5.61 25.48
CA THR A 112 4.97 6.92 25.08
C THR A 112 5.36 7.72 26.33
N PRO A 113 6.26 8.72 26.21
CA PRO A 113 6.63 9.58 27.34
C PRO A 113 5.41 10.23 28.02
N ASN A 114 4.33 10.45 27.26
CA ASN A 114 3.08 11.04 27.75
C ASN A 114 2.13 10.01 28.41
N GLY A 115 2.62 8.82 28.77
CA GLY A 115 1.84 7.74 29.38
C GLY A 115 0.89 6.99 28.43
N LYS A 116 0.61 7.52 27.23
CA LYS A 116 -0.25 6.86 26.23
C LYS A 116 0.46 5.67 25.59
N VAL A 117 -0.29 4.62 25.22
CA VAL A 117 0.23 3.52 24.41
C VAL A 117 0.15 3.84 22.91
N SER A 118 1.17 3.44 22.16
CA SER A 118 1.19 3.59 20.70
C SER A 118 1.64 2.30 20.04
N TRP A 119 0.96 1.91 18.97
CA TRP A 119 1.34 0.75 18.17
C TRP A 119 2.66 1.02 17.44
N SER A 120 3.59 0.09 17.51
CA SER A 120 4.85 0.15 16.78
C SER A 120 5.33 -1.25 16.43
N TRP A 121 6.02 -1.35 15.30
CA TRP A 121 6.74 -2.57 14.95
C TRP A 121 8.04 -2.67 15.72
N ARG A 122 8.38 -3.90 16.12
CA ARG A 122 9.68 -4.28 16.65
C ARG A 122 10.11 -5.61 16.03
N MET A 123 11.39 -5.93 16.08
CA MET A 123 11.89 -7.25 15.72
C MET A 123 11.41 -8.30 16.73
N THR A 124 11.21 -9.53 16.25
CA THR A 124 10.97 -10.70 17.10
C THR A 124 12.17 -10.99 17.98
N ARG A 125 11.98 -11.76 19.06
CA ARG A 125 13.06 -12.09 19.99
C ARG A 125 14.15 -12.89 19.28
N GLU A 126 13.73 -13.86 18.48
CA GLU A 126 14.57 -14.72 17.67
C GLU A 126 15.40 -13.88 16.69
N ARG A 127 14.79 -12.86 16.07
CA ARG A 127 15.51 -11.97 15.16
C ARG A 127 16.54 -11.11 15.87
N VAL A 128 16.23 -10.58 17.05
CA VAL A 128 17.20 -9.82 17.88
C VAL A 128 18.36 -10.71 18.30
N GLN A 129 18.08 -11.95 18.71
CA GLN A 129 19.12 -12.92 19.08
C GLN A 129 20.04 -13.24 17.89
N ALA A 130 19.48 -13.50 16.71
CA ALA A 130 20.27 -13.73 15.51
C ALA A 130 21.20 -12.54 15.19
N TRP A 131 20.73 -11.30 15.40
CA TRP A 131 21.59 -10.12 15.27
C TRP A 131 22.71 -10.09 16.32
N GLN A 132 22.43 -10.45 17.57
CA GLN A 132 23.46 -10.50 18.62
C GLN A 132 24.54 -11.54 18.29
N GLU A 133 24.14 -12.73 17.85
CA GLU A 133 25.05 -13.81 17.44
C GLU A 133 25.92 -13.38 16.25
N GLU A 134 25.32 -12.73 15.25
CA GLU A 134 26.05 -12.24 14.09
C GLU A 134 27.04 -11.11 14.45
N ILE A 135 26.65 -10.20 15.34
CA ILE A 135 27.55 -9.15 15.87
C ILE A 135 28.73 -9.81 16.59
N GLN A 136 28.47 -10.77 17.50
CA GLN A 136 29.52 -11.46 18.24
C GLN A 136 30.48 -12.19 17.30
N ALA A 137 29.96 -12.92 16.32
CA ALA A 137 30.78 -13.62 15.33
C ALA A 137 31.64 -12.63 14.53
N ALA A 138 31.08 -11.50 14.08
CA ALA A 138 31.82 -10.48 13.34
C ALA A 138 32.96 -9.86 14.15
N ILE A 139 32.76 -9.62 15.45
CA ILE A 139 33.79 -9.05 16.34
C ILE A 139 34.88 -10.08 16.70
N ARG A 140 34.51 -11.34 16.91
CA ARG A 140 35.41 -12.40 17.39
C ARG A 140 36.26 -13.05 16.30
N THR A 141 35.65 -13.34 15.15
CA THR A 141 36.28 -14.18 14.12
C THR A 141 37.24 -13.40 13.24
N THR A 142 37.00 -12.09 13.07
CA THR A 142 37.75 -11.29 12.10
C THR A 142 38.72 -10.35 12.81
N ARG A 143 39.98 -10.35 12.38
CA ARG A 143 40.98 -9.36 12.83
C ARG A 143 40.70 -7.97 12.25
N ASP A 144 40.06 -7.92 11.09
CA ASP A 144 39.62 -6.74 10.36
C ASP A 144 38.19 -6.29 10.77
N ASP A 145 37.92 -5.01 10.62
CA ASP A 145 36.69 -4.30 11.04
C ASP A 145 35.58 -4.41 9.98
N ASN A 146 35.89 -4.91 8.79
CA ASN A 146 34.95 -4.97 7.67
C ASN A 146 33.72 -5.83 7.97
N ALA A 147 33.88 -6.93 8.71
CA ALA A 147 32.77 -7.79 9.10
C ALA A 147 31.72 -7.02 9.94
N ILE A 148 32.16 -6.33 11.01
CA ILE A 148 31.24 -5.58 11.86
C ILE A 148 30.64 -4.37 11.12
N LYS A 149 31.40 -3.72 10.23
CA LYS A 149 30.88 -2.64 9.37
C LYS A 149 29.76 -3.14 8.47
N ALA A 150 29.90 -4.33 7.87
CA ALA A 150 28.86 -4.94 7.04
C ALA A 150 27.59 -5.27 7.85
N VAL A 151 27.74 -5.80 9.06
CA VAL A 151 26.61 -6.05 9.98
C VAL A 151 25.86 -4.75 10.27
N MET A 152 26.59 -3.72 10.68
CA MET A 152 25.99 -2.43 11.04
C MET A 152 25.35 -1.73 9.83
N ALA A 153 25.95 -1.82 8.65
CA ALA A 153 25.38 -1.26 7.42
C ALA A 153 24.00 -1.85 7.09
N ARG A 154 23.76 -3.12 7.41
CA ARG A 154 22.44 -3.75 7.27
C ARG A 154 21.48 -3.30 8.37
N LEU A 155 21.93 -3.14 9.61
CA LEU A 155 21.10 -2.60 10.71
C LEU A 155 20.56 -1.21 10.39
N VAL A 156 21.35 -0.34 9.75
CA VAL A 156 20.91 1.02 9.34
C VAL A 156 19.74 0.98 8.34
N ARG A 157 19.63 -0.08 7.54
CA ARG A 157 18.57 -0.25 6.53
C ARG A 157 17.27 -0.83 7.10
N LEU A 158 17.25 -1.22 8.37
CA LEU A 158 16.04 -1.72 9.02
C LEU A 158 14.94 -0.64 9.04
N PRO A 159 13.65 -1.04 9.06
CA PRO A 159 12.57 -0.08 9.08
C PRO A 159 12.59 0.73 10.38
N GLY A 160 12.72 2.05 10.28
CA GLY A 160 12.86 2.96 11.42
C GLY A 160 11.61 3.21 12.27
N PHE A 161 10.82 2.18 12.56
CA PHE A 161 9.75 2.25 13.55
C PHE A 161 10.34 2.45 14.96
N LYS A 162 9.59 3.07 15.87
CA LYS A 162 10.06 3.35 17.25
C LYS A 162 10.61 2.09 17.93
N GLY A 163 9.88 0.98 17.88
CA GLY A 163 10.28 -0.28 18.50
C GLY A 163 11.58 -0.84 17.91
N VAL A 164 11.67 -0.92 16.58
CA VAL A 164 12.90 -1.36 15.88
C VAL A 164 14.08 -0.45 16.23
N ARG A 165 13.90 0.88 16.23
CA ARG A 165 14.99 1.82 16.55
C ARG A 165 15.50 1.69 17.98
N GLN A 166 14.62 1.39 18.93
CA GLN A 166 15.01 1.12 20.31
C GLN A 166 15.86 -0.16 20.39
N GLN A 167 15.44 -1.25 19.73
CA GLN A 167 16.23 -2.48 19.70
C GLN A 167 17.56 -2.31 18.96
N VAL A 168 17.60 -1.53 17.86
CA VAL A 168 18.86 -1.21 17.17
C VAL A 168 19.80 -0.41 18.07
N PHE A 169 19.27 0.52 18.87
CA PHE A 169 20.08 1.23 19.87
C PHE A 169 20.66 0.27 20.92
N GLU A 170 19.87 -0.69 21.40
CA GLU A 170 20.33 -1.73 22.32
C GLU A 170 21.41 -2.63 21.68
N LEU A 171 21.24 -3.01 20.40
CA LEU A 171 22.24 -3.77 19.63
C LEU A 171 23.53 -2.98 19.40
N HIS A 172 23.46 -1.67 19.16
CA HIS A 172 24.64 -0.80 19.04
C HIS A 172 25.41 -0.73 20.36
N ARG A 173 24.70 -0.59 21.49
CA ARG A 173 25.31 -0.63 22.82
C ARG A 173 25.99 -1.98 23.07
N PHE A 174 25.27 -3.07 22.79
CA PHE A 174 25.80 -4.42 22.90
C PHE A 174 27.08 -4.63 22.08
N ALA A 175 27.10 -4.17 20.82
CA ALA A 175 28.27 -4.25 19.96
C ALA A 175 29.46 -3.43 20.51
N LYS A 176 29.19 -2.22 21.03
CA LYS A 176 30.23 -1.36 21.63
C LYS A 176 30.83 -2.01 22.88
N ASP A 177 30.00 -2.61 23.73
CA ASP A 177 30.44 -3.30 24.94
C ASP A 177 31.27 -4.54 24.59
N ASP A 178 30.83 -5.37 23.63
CA ASP A 178 31.56 -6.58 23.19
C ASP A 178 32.88 -6.23 22.49
N TRP A 179 32.90 -5.15 21.69
CA TRP A 179 34.11 -4.61 21.07
C TRP A 179 35.15 -4.20 22.11
N GLY A 180 34.77 -3.39 23.10
CA GLY A 180 35.69 -2.94 24.16
C GLY A 180 36.25 -4.09 24.99
N ARG A 181 35.45 -5.14 25.21
CA ARG A 181 35.88 -6.35 25.94
C ARG A 181 36.94 -7.14 25.19
N ILE A 182 36.74 -7.38 23.89
CA ILE A 182 37.62 -8.23 23.07
C ILE A 182 38.85 -7.45 22.59
N ARG A 183 38.67 -6.19 22.19
CA ARG A 183 39.71 -5.37 21.55
C ARG A 183 40.22 -4.27 22.50
N ARG A 184 40.61 -4.65 23.73
CA ARG A 184 41.04 -3.77 24.85
C ARG A 184 42.08 -2.68 24.51
N LYS A 185 42.87 -2.86 23.44
CA LYS A 185 43.90 -1.90 22.96
C LYS A 185 43.53 -1.17 21.66
N ALA A 186 42.40 -1.50 21.04
CA ALA A 186 41.94 -0.84 19.83
C ALA A 186 41.28 0.51 20.14
N LYS A 187 41.40 1.45 19.19
CA LYS A 187 40.71 2.74 19.24
C LYS A 187 39.21 2.52 19.51
N SER A 188 38.60 3.41 20.31
CA SER A 188 37.17 3.40 20.57
C SER A 188 36.40 3.30 19.24
N TRP A 189 35.66 2.21 19.06
CA TRP A 189 34.81 2.01 17.90
C TRP A 189 33.44 2.62 18.16
N GLU A 190 32.95 3.39 17.18
CA GLU A 190 31.62 3.98 17.23
C GLU A 190 30.72 3.33 16.18
N PRO A 191 29.54 2.84 16.58
CA PRO A 191 28.58 2.30 15.62
C PRO A 191 28.04 3.42 14.73
N PRO A 192 27.67 3.11 13.47
CA PRO A 192 27.13 4.10 12.54
C PRO A 192 25.77 4.65 13.00
N ALA A 193 25.26 5.61 12.24
CA ALA A 193 23.94 6.18 12.49
C ALA A 193 22.84 5.11 12.54
N ARG A 194 21.90 5.26 13.47
CA ARG A 194 20.71 4.40 13.56
C ARG A 194 19.77 4.65 12.38
N PRO A 195 18.86 3.71 12.07
CA PRO A 195 17.81 3.95 11.08
C PRO A 195 17.08 5.27 11.32
N GLY A 196 16.88 6.05 10.26
CA GLY A 196 16.04 7.25 10.29
C GLY A 196 14.59 6.88 10.56
N TYR A 197 13.79 7.80 11.10
CA TYR A 197 12.37 7.52 11.33
C TYR A 197 11.65 7.20 10.01
N VAL A 198 10.74 6.23 10.07
CA VAL A 198 9.82 5.95 8.96
C VAL A 198 8.98 7.19 8.68
N ARG A 199 9.07 7.70 7.45
CA ARG A 199 8.20 8.79 6.98
C ARG A 199 6.84 8.22 6.61
N PHE A 200 5.79 8.94 7.00
CA PHE A 200 4.43 8.60 6.65
C PHE A 200 4.30 8.53 5.12
N ARG A 201 3.70 7.44 4.62
CA ARG A 201 3.23 7.33 3.24
C ARG A 201 1.73 7.10 3.25
N SER A 202 1.03 7.67 2.28
CA SER A 202 -0.37 7.33 2.02
C SER A 202 -0.51 5.85 1.70
N ASP A 203 -1.70 5.30 1.94
CA ASP A 203 -2.04 3.93 1.57
C ASP A 203 -2.06 3.81 0.02
N GLU A 204 -0.89 3.65 -0.59
CA GLU A 204 -0.73 3.38 -2.02
C GLU A 204 -1.22 1.96 -2.32
N THR A 205 -2.13 1.82 -3.28
CA THR A 205 -2.65 0.52 -3.72
C THR A 205 -2.04 0.13 -5.05
N ALA A 206 -1.58 -1.11 -5.15
CA ALA A 206 -1.14 -1.72 -6.41
C ALA A 206 -2.24 -2.67 -6.91
N SER A 207 -2.32 -2.87 -8.23
CA SER A 207 -3.21 -3.88 -8.79
C SER A 207 -2.69 -5.27 -8.46
N ALA A 208 -3.51 -6.07 -7.76
CA ALA A 208 -3.22 -7.46 -7.44
C ALA A 208 -2.83 -8.28 -8.69
N ALA A 209 -3.64 -8.18 -9.75
CA ALA A 209 -3.40 -8.88 -11.01
C ALA A 209 -2.04 -8.54 -11.63
N GLN A 210 -1.64 -7.27 -11.63
CA GLN A 210 -0.34 -6.85 -12.15
C GLN A 210 0.81 -7.43 -11.33
N VAL A 211 0.71 -7.38 -9.99
CA VAL A 211 1.76 -7.91 -9.11
C VAL A 211 1.90 -9.43 -9.28
N VAL A 212 0.77 -10.15 -9.33
CA VAL A 212 0.73 -11.60 -9.55
C VAL A 212 1.37 -11.96 -10.90
N GLN A 213 0.96 -11.29 -11.98
CA GLN A 213 1.51 -11.53 -13.31
C GLN A 213 3.03 -11.33 -13.34
N ARG A 214 3.53 -10.25 -12.72
CA ARG A 214 4.98 -9.99 -12.65
C ARG A 214 5.73 -11.08 -11.90
N LEU A 215 5.21 -11.52 -10.76
CA LEU A 215 5.83 -12.60 -9.99
C LEU A 215 5.87 -13.93 -10.75
N LEU A 216 4.78 -14.28 -11.44
CA LEU A 216 4.73 -15.49 -12.26
C LEU A 216 5.69 -15.43 -13.45
N MET A 217 6.00 -14.24 -13.95
CA MET A 217 7.02 -14.00 -14.97
C MET A 217 8.45 -13.89 -14.40
N GLY A 218 8.67 -14.12 -13.10
CA GLY A 218 9.97 -13.97 -12.46
C GLY A 218 10.47 -12.51 -12.37
N LYS A 219 9.60 -11.53 -12.60
CA LYS A 219 9.92 -10.10 -12.52
C LYS A 219 9.70 -9.57 -11.11
N ALA A 220 10.36 -8.46 -10.77
CA ALA A 220 10.14 -7.78 -9.50
C ALA A 220 8.65 -7.38 -9.33
N PRO A 221 8.05 -7.58 -8.14
CA PRO A 221 6.61 -7.41 -7.93
C PRO A 221 6.13 -5.97 -8.16
N PHE A 222 6.98 -4.99 -7.85
CA PHE A 222 6.69 -3.57 -8.02
C PHE A 222 7.65 -3.00 -9.06
N GLY A 223 7.15 -2.71 -10.25
CA GLY A 223 7.91 -2.10 -11.34
C GLY A 223 7.07 -1.05 -12.06
N LYS A 224 7.74 -0.06 -12.66
CA LYS A 224 7.09 1.00 -13.44
C LYS A 224 6.78 0.58 -14.88
N GLU A 225 7.43 -0.47 -15.36
CA GLU A 225 7.24 -0.98 -16.70
C GLU A 225 5.84 -1.58 -16.87
N PRO A 226 5.07 -1.14 -17.87
CA PRO A 226 3.83 -1.81 -18.23
C PRO A 226 4.16 -3.25 -18.62
N VAL A 227 3.48 -4.20 -17.99
CA VAL A 227 3.60 -5.62 -18.34
C VAL A 227 2.87 -5.83 -19.66
N GLY A 228 3.53 -5.56 -20.79
CA GLY A 228 2.91 -5.70 -22.10
C GLY A 228 3.58 -5.04 -23.31
N SER A 229 4.90 -4.85 -23.34
CA SER A 229 5.59 -4.28 -24.53
C SER A 229 6.62 -5.19 -25.19
N GLU A 230 6.74 -6.45 -24.78
CA GLU A 230 7.65 -7.41 -25.46
C GLU A 230 6.93 -8.76 -25.60
N ARG A 231 6.09 -8.85 -26.65
CA ARG A 231 5.94 -10.11 -27.38
C ARG A 231 6.69 -9.89 -28.69
N GLU A 232 7.87 -10.47 -28.80
CA GLU A 232 8.43 -10.80 -30.12
C GLU A 232 7.42 -11.76 -30.78
N LEU A 233 6.86 -11.31 -31.90
CA LEU A 233 6.02 -12.10 -32.79
C LEU A 233 6.93 -13.11 -33.51
N PRO A 234 6.62 -14.41 -33.55
CA PRO A 234 7.13 -15.27 -34.60
C PRO A 234 6.45 -14.88 -35.92
N GLU A 235 7.24 -14.82 -36.98
CA GLU A 235 6.85 -14.42 -38.32
C GLU A 235 5.67 -15.21 -38.91
N GLU A 236 5.01 -14.54 -39.84
CA GLU A 236 3.79 -14.87 -40.56
C GLU A 236 3.76 -16.28 -41.20
N GLY A 237 2.58 -16.89 -41.22
CA GLY A 237 2.31 -18.05 -42.03
C GLY A 237 0.87 -18.57 -41.94
N ALA A 238 0.04 -18.15 -42.88
CA ALA A 238 -1.23 -18.74 -43.32
C ALA A 238 -2.49 -18.61 -42.40
N MET A 239 -3.41 -17.74 -42.85
CA MET A 239 -4.86 -17.88 -42.64
C MET A 239 -5.42 -18.91 -43.67
N PRO A 240 -6.59 -19.53 -43.40
CA PRO A 240 -7.81 -18.94 -43.98
C PRO A 240 -9.11 -19.02 -43.12
N ALA A 241 -10.04 -18.12 -43.49
CA ALA A 241 -11.51 -18.12 -43.36
C ALA A 241 -12.13 -18.10 -41.94
N VAL A 242 -12.58 -16.94 -41.43
CA VAL A 242 -13.88 -16.25 -41.66
C VAL A 242 -15.11 -17.04 -41.18
N ASN A 243 -15.67 -16.58 -40.05
CA ASN A 243 -17.09 -16.26 -39.97
C ASN A 243 -17.23 -14.97 -39.16
N GLY A 244 -17.49 -13.88 -39.87
CA GLY A 244 -17.79 -12.59 -39.28
C GLY A 244 -19.27 -12.48 -38.94
N ASN A 245 -19.56 -11.81 -37.84
CA ASN A 245 -20.57 -10.76 -37.91
C ASN A 245 -20.02 -9.47 -37.28
N SER A 246 -20.38 -8.37 -37.92
CA SER A 246 -19.59 -7.15 -38.12
C SER A 246 -19.82 -6.06 -37.07
N GLN A 247 -18.73 -5.40 -36.66
CA GLN A 247 -18.63 -3.92 -36.72
C GLN A 247 -17.27 -3.36 -36.25
N THR A 248 -16.37 -4.16 -35.66
CA THR A 248 -15.17 -3.57 -35.03
C THR A 248 -13.84 -4.25 -35.35
N GLY A 249 -13.81 -5.30 -36.19
CA GLY A 249 -12.59 -5.89 -36.75
C GLY A 249 -11.55 -6.45 -35.77
N LEU A 250 -11.81 -6.43 -34.45
CA LEU A 250 -10.91 -7.00 -33.43
C LEU A 250 -11.54 -8.27 -32.87
N PRO A 251 -10.72 -9.29 -32.56
CA PRO A 251 -11.18 -10.56 -32.04
C PRO A 251 -12.00 -10.39 -30.75
N ILE A 252 -13.12 -11.11 -30.66
CA ILE A 252 -13.92 -11.18 -29.42
C ILE A 252 -13.09 -11.94 -28.39
N PRO A 253 -12.70 -11.30 -27.26
CA PRO A 253 -11.95 -11.99 -26.22
C PRO A 253 -12.78 -13.14 -25.63
N ARG A 254 -12.17 -14.30 -25.39
CA ARG A 254 -12.82 -15.45 -24.71
C ARG A 254 -12.36 -15.53 -23.25
N GLY A 255 -13.23 -16.04 -22.37
CA GLY A 255 -12.93 -16.26 -20.95
C GLY A 255 -13.58 -15.25 -20.00
N LEU A 256 -13.33 -15.41 -18.70
CA LEU A 256 -14.04 -14.72 -17.60
C LEU A 256 -13.95 -13.17 -17.67
N ASP A 257 -12.91 -12.63 -18.30
CA ASP A 257 -12.67 -11.20 -18.44
C ASP A 257 -13.20 -10.58 -19.74
N ALA A 258 -13.79 -11.37 -20.63
CA ALA A 258 -14.28 -10.91 -21.94
C ALA A 258 -15.24 -9.72 -21.82
N SER A 259 -16.21 -9.82 -20.91
CA SER A 259 -17.19 -8.77 -20.62
C SER A 259 -16.53 -7.44 -20.23
N ARG A 260 -15.45 -7.48 -19.42
CA ARG A 260 -14.77 -6.29 -18.93
C ARG A 260 -14.01 -5.57 -20.04
N VAL A 261 -13.30 -6.33 -20.88
CA VAL A 261 -12.55 -5.77 -22.01
C VAL A 261 -13.50 -5.12 -23.01
N LEU A 262 -14.62 -5.78 -23.31
CA LEU A 262 -15.64 -5.27 -24.23
C LEU A 262 -16.36 -4.03 -23.68
N LEU A 263 -16.61 -3.96 -22.36
CA LEU A 263 -17.17 -2.77 -21.71
C LEU A 263 -16.24 -1.56 -21.77
N ILE A 264 -14.93 -1.78 -21.64
CA ILE A 264 -13.93 -0.69 -21.77
C ILE A 264 -13.86 -0.21 -23.23
N ARG A 265 -13.95 -1.14 -24.18
CA ARG A 265 -13.96 -0.87 -25.62
C ARG A 265 -15.17 0.00 -26.01
N GLU A 266 -16.36 -0.37 -25.55
CA GLU A 266 -17.63 0.33 -25.86
C GLU A 266 -17.98 1.45 -24.89
N ALA A 267 -17.04 1.87 -24.03
CA ALA A 267 -17.30 2.81 -22.95
C ALA A 267 -17.87 4.18 -23.40
N GLU A 268 -17.51 4.68 -24.59
CA GLU A 268 -18.14 5.92 -25.10
C GLU A 268 -19.57 5.68 -25.57
N GLN A 269 -19.83 4.59 -26.29
CA GLN A 269 -21.18 4.24 -26.73
C GLN A 269 -22.12 4.03 -25.53
N ILE A 270 -21.63 3.36 -24.48
CA ILE A 270 -22.37 3.17 -23.23
C ILE A 270 -22.66 4.51 -22.54
N ARG A 271 -21.72 5.47 -22.57
CA ARG A 271 -21.97 6.82 -22.02
C ARG A 271 -23.05 7.55 -22.81
N THR A 272 -23.04 7.43 -24.13
CA THR A 272 -24.09 7.99 -25.00
C THR A 272 -25.45 7.39 -24.66
N PHE A 273 -25.57 6.07 -24.56
CA PHE A 273 -26.82 5.41 -24.16
C PHE A 273 -27.32 5.85 -22.78
N ILE A 274 -26.41 6.01 -21.80
CA ILE A 274 -26.76 6.53 -20.48
C ILE A 274 -27.27 7.97 -20.57
N ALA A 275 -26.63 8.82 -21.38
CA ALA A 275 -27.06 10.20 -21.61
C ALA A 275 -28.44 10.28 -22.30
N GLU A 276 -28.72 9.35 -23.22
CA GLU A 276 -30.00 9.15 -23.88
C GLU A 276 -31.05 8.44 -23.00
N ARG A 277 -30.76 8.20 -21.72
CA ARG A 277 -31.65 7.58 -20.73
C ARG A 277 -32.03 6.12 -21.04
N TRP A 278 -31.19 5.39 -21.76
CA TRP A 278 -31.37 3.94 -21.91
C TRP A 278 -31.28 3.24 -20.56
N SER A 279 -32.11 2.22 -20.37
CA SER A 279 -32.02 1.38 -19.18
C SER A 279 -30.79 0.48 -19.23
N TYR A 280 -30.23 0.12 -18.07
CA TYR A 280 -29.11 -0.85 -18.02
C TYR A 280 -29.49 -2.22 -18.60
N GLU A 281 -30.76 -2.60 -18.58
CA GLU A 281 -31.22 -3.84 -19.23
C GLU A 281 -31.16 -3.70 -20.76
N SER A 282 -31.59 -2.56 -21.31
CA SER A 282 -31.52 -2.28 -22.74
C SER A 282 -30.07 -2.25 -23.25
N ILE A 283 -29.15 -1.65 -22.47
CA ILE A 283 -27.71 -1.63 -22.79
C ILE A 283 -27.11 -3.05 -22.70
N ARG A 284 -27.53 -3.84 -21.71
CA ARG A 284 -27.11 -5.24 -21.57
C ARG A 284 -27.57 -6.09 -22.75
N LEU A 285 -28.84 -5.97 -23.15
CA LEU A 285 -29.40 -6.70 -24.29
C LEU A 285 -28.73 -6.29 -25.60
N TRP A 286 -28.42 -5.01 -25.80
CA TRP A 286 -27.65 -4.56 -26.96
C TRP A 286 -26.23 -5.16 -26.99
N LEU A 287 -25.56 -5.25 -25.84
CA LEU A 287 -24.24 -5.90 -25.74
C LEU A 287 -24.32 -7.42 -25.88
N LEU A 288 -25.40 -8.04 -25.41
CA LEU A 288 -25.68 -9.48 -25.55
C LEU A 288 -25.91 -9.85 -27.02
N ASP A 289 -26.69 -9.04 -27.75
CA ASP A 289 -26.92 -9.20 -29.19
C ASP A 289 -25.61 -9.06 -29.99
N ARG A 290 -24.74 -8.13 -29.58
CA ARG A 290 -23.49 -7.82 -30.29
C ARG A 290 -22.32 -8.76 -29.96
N TYR A 291 -22.24 -9.27 -28.73
CA TYR A 291 -21.07 -9.99 -28.21
C TYR A 291 -21.40 -11.35 -27.58
N GLY A 292 -22.67 -11.77 -27.61
CA GLY A 292 -23.11 -13.09 -27.16
C GLY A 292 -22.88 -13.34 -25.67
N GLU A 293 -22.58 -14.60 -25.34
CA GLU A 293 -22.48 -15.15 -23.98
C GLU A 293 -21.59 -14.34 -23.01
N ALA A 294 -20.68 -13.51 -23.51
CA ALA A 294 -19.88 -12.60 -22.70
C ALA A 294 -20.75 -11.66 -21.83
N PHE A 295 -21.98 -11.36 -22.24
CA PHE A 295 -22.92 -10.52 -21.51
C PHE A 295 -24.13 -11.28 -20.96
N ASP A 296 -24.11 -12.62 -20.99
CA ASP A 296 -25.10 -13.46 -20.32
C ASP A 296 -24.81 -13.54 -18.80
N ILE A 297 -24.91 -12.39 -18.15
CA ILE A 297 -24.67 -12.22 -16.71
C ILE A 297 -25.87 -11.53 -16.05
N PRO A 298 -26.15 -11.78 -14.76
CA PRO A 298 -27.24 -11.11 -14.06
C PRO A 298 -27.11 -9.58 -14.09
N LEU A 299 -28.23 -8.87 -14.22
CA LEU A 299 -28.29 -7.40 -14.30
C LEU A 299 -27.54 -6.67 -13.16
N PRO A 300 -27.57 -7.13 -11.89
CA PRO A 300 -26.77 -6.50 -10.82
C PRO A 300 -25.26 -6.57 -11.08
N ALA A 301 -24.77 -7.73 -11.55
CA ALA A 301 -23.37 -7.92 -11.89
C ALA A 301 -22.96 -7.09 -13.11
N PHE A 302 -23.85 -6.99 -14.10
CA PHE A 302 -23.67 -6.13 -15.27
C PHE A 302 -23.50 -4.65 -14.88
N ARG A 303 -24.40 -4.11 -14.05
CA ARG A 303 -24.36 -2.71 -13.58
C ARG A 303 -23.03 -2.37 -12.91
N GLU A 304 -22.56 -3.25 -12.04
CA GLU A 304 -21.29 -3.05 -11.33
C GLU A 304 -20.09 -3.11 -12.29
N ARG A 305 -20.10 -4.02 -13.27
CA ARG A 305 -19.06 -4.10 -14.30
C ARG A 305 -19.01 -2.86 -15.18
N VAL A 306 -20.17 -2.33 -15.61
CA VAL A 306 -20.26 -1.06 -16.36
C VAL A 306 -19.70 0.09 -15.54
N ARG A 307 -20.10 0.21 -14.28
CA ARG A 307 -19.61 1.25 -13.37
C ARG A 307 -18.08 1.23 -13.26
N ARG A 308 -17.49 0.05 -13.07
CA ARG A 308 -16.03 -0.12 -12.98
C ARG A 308 -15.31 0.18 -14.30
N ALA A 309 -15.87 -0.23 -15.44
CA ALA A 309 -15.30 0.05 -16.75
C ALA A 309 -15.27 1.56 -17.07
N LEU A 310 -16.35 2.28 -16.78
CA LEU A 310 -16.43 3.73 -16.99
C LEU A 310 -15.49 4.52 -16.06
N GLN A 311 -15.29 4.04 -14.82
CA GLN A 311 -14.32 4.61 -13.88
C GLN A 311 -12.87 4.36 -14.32
N ALA A 312 -12.57 3.18 -14.84
CA ALA A 312 -11.23 2.84 -15.35
C ALA A 312 -10.81 3.75 -16.51
N LYS A 313 -11.73 4.06 -17.44
CA LYS A 313 -11.45 4.97 -18.56
C LYS A 313 -11.33 6.43 -18.12
N ALA A 314 -12.15 6.89 -17.16
CA ALA A 314 -12.04 8.23 -16.59
C ALA A 314 -10.68 8.46 -15.89
N GLY A 315 -10.14 7.45 -15.21
CA GLY A 315 -8.80 7.50 -14.63
C GLY A 315 -7.68 7.64 -15.68
N SER A 316 -7.82 7.01 -16.85
CA SER A 316 -6.83 7.13 -17.94
C SER A 316 -6.84 8.52 -18.61
N VAL A 317 -8.02 9.12 -18.78
CA VAL A 317 -8.18 10.45 -19.41
C VAL A 317 -7.68 11.57 -18.49
N LEU A 318 -7.90 11.45 -17.17
CA LEU A 318 -7.38 12.40 -16.19
C LEU A 318 -5.85 12.35 -16.09
N LYS A 319 -5.25 11.16 -16.29
CA LYS A 319 -3.79 11.01 -16.34
C LYS A 319 -3.17 11.67 -17.57
N GLY A 320 -3.79 11.51 -18.75
CA GLY A 320 -3.37 12.20 -19.98
C GLY A 320 -3.51 13.72 -19.92
N LYS A 321 -4.58 14.24 -19.30
CA LYS A 321 -4.74 15.70 -19.08
C LYS A 321 -3.74 16.26 -18.06
N ALA A 322 -3.41 15.51 -17.01
CA ALA A 322 -2.41 15.94 -16.03
C ALA A 322 -1.01 16.02 -16.63
N GLU A 323 -0.64 15.07 -17.49
CA GLU A 323 0.64 15.06 -18.20
C GLU A 323 0.73 16.21 -19.24
N ALA A 324 -0.38 16.56 -19.92
CA ALA A 324 -0.43 17.70 -20.83
C ALA A 324 -0.32 19.07 -20.12
N ILE A 325 -0.96 19.25 -18.95
CA ILE A 325 -0.86 20.49 -18.15
C ILE A 325 0.56 20.68 -17.59
N GLN A 326 1.24 19.58 -17.28
CA GLN A 326 2.61 19.61 -16.78
C GLN A 326 3.63 19.92 -17.88
N ALA A 327 3.35 19.55 -19.14
CA ALA A 327 4.17 19.94 -20.28
C ALA A 327 4.07 21.44 -20.63
N VAL A 328 2.88 22.04 -20.51
CA VAL A 328 2.69 23.49 -20.77
C VAL A 328 3.40 24.35 -19.71
N ARG A 329 3.38 23.94 -18.44
CA ARG A 329 4.05 24.67 -17.34
C ARG A 329 5.58 24.69 -17.42
N VAL A 330 6.20 23.74 -18.12
CA VAL A 330 7.66 23.69 -18.31
C VAL A 330 8.13 24.67 -19.39
N VAL A 331 7.25 25.03 -20.33
CA VAL A 331 7.56 25.99 -21.40
C VAL A 331 7.49 27.44 -20.89
N ASP A 332 6.55 27.75 -19.99
CA ASP A 332 6.41 29.11 -19.44
C ASP A 332 7.52 29.47 -18.44
N GLN A 333 8.06 28.49 -17.69
CA GLN A 333 9.15 28.74 -16.73
C GLN A 333 10.53 28.92 -17.39
N ALA A 334 10.66 28.68 -18.69
CA ALA A 334 11.91 28.89 -19.43
C ALA A 334 12.07 30.33 -19.98
N LYS A 335 11.05 31.20 -19.87
CA LYS A 335 11.08 32.58 -20.39
C LYS A 335 11.26 33.68 -19.35
N GLU A 336 11.30 33.35 -18.05
CA GLU A 336 11.28 34.35 -16.96
C GLU A 336 12.52 34.32 -16.04
N LYS A 337 13.70 34.04 -16.61
CA LYS A 337 14.98 34.19 -15.89
C LYS A 337 15.98 35.03 -16.66
N GLU A 338 15.69 36.31 -16.80
CA GLU A 338 16.70 37.36 -16.94
C GLU A 338 16.19 38.62 -16.24
N SER A 339 16.76 38.91 -15.07
CA SER A 339 17.01 40.25 -14.48
C SER A 339 16.78 40.29 -12.96
N GLU A 340 17.85 40.72 -12.27
CA GLU A 340 17.91 41.43 -10.97
C GLU A 340 18.31 40.69 -9.66
N PRO A 341 19.07 41.39 -8.78
CA PRO A 341 20.01 40.77 -7.85
C PRO A 341 19.44 40.59 -6.44
N VAL A 342 19.83 39.50 -5.80
CA VAL A 342 19.43 39.14 -4.43
C VAL A 342 20.33 39.85 -3.42
N LYS A 343 19.77 40.74 -2.59
CA LYS A 343 20.38 41.20 -1.34
C LYS A 343 20.02 40.25 -0.22
N GLU A 344 21.02 39.66 0.44
CA GLU A 344 20.85 38.87 1.66
C GLU A 344 20.59 39.78 2.87
N HIS A 345 19.51 39.52 3.59
CA HIS A 345 19.32 39.99 4.96
C HIS A 345 19.20 38.77 5.88
N CYS A 346 20.26 38.47 6.62
CA CYS A 346 20.22 37.55 7.74
C CYS A 346 19.52 38.22 8.94
N LEU A 347 18.45 37.61 9.43
CA LEU A 347 17.83 37.97 10.71
C LEU A 347 18.61 37.35 11.87
N SER A 348 18.89 38.17 12.88
CA SER A 348 19.61 37.83 14.11
C SER A 348 18.81 36.84 14.98
N TRP A 349 19.55 36.04 15.76
CA TRP A 349 19.04 34.99 16.65
C TRP A 349 18.12 35.50 17.77
N GLU A 350 18.14 36.81 18.06
CA GLU A 350 17.38 37.44 19.16
C GLU A 350 15.93 37.81 18.77
N ASP A 351 15.62 38.01 17.49
CA ASP A 351 14.27 38.37 17.01
C ASP A 351 13.25 37.20 17.08
N ARG A 352 13.71 35.97 17.33
CA ARG A 352 12.85 34.77 17.40
C ARG A 352 12.29 34.47 18.80
N ARG A 353 12.72 35.20 19.85
CA ARG A 353 12.34 34.90 21.25
C ARG A 353 11.24 35.78 21.82
N THR A 354 10.97 36.96 21.27
CA THR A 354 9.93 37.86 21.76
C THR A 354 8.73 37.80 20.82
N GLY A 355 7.74 36.97 21.17
CA GLY A 355 6.51 36.77 20.38
C GLY A 355 5.67 38.03 20.22
N ARG A 356 6.08 38.94 19.35
CA ARG A 356 5.39 40.19 19.02
C ARG A 356 5.32 40.31 17.50
N PHE A 357 4.23 39.82 16.92
CA PHE A 357 3.83 40.21 15.56
C PHE A 357 3.02 41.52 15.65
N PRO A 358 3.34 42.56 14.87
CA PRO A 358 2.53 43.76 14.81
C PRO A 358 1.35 43.58 13.84
N GLY A 359 0.16 44.00 14.27
CA GLY A 359 -0.91 44.45 13.38
C GLY A 359 -1.92 43.40 12.90
N SER A 360 -3.04 43.28 13.60
CA SER A 360 -4.39 43.56 13.08
C SER A 360 -5.43 43.09 14.09
N GLY A 361 -6.17 44.06 14.64
CA GLY A 361 -7.26 43.82 15.56
C GLY A 361 -8.48 43.26 14.82
N THR A 362 -9.09 42.23 15.39
CA THR A 362 -10.53 41.96 15.29
C THR A 362 -10.92 41.12 16.49
N ASN A 363 -11.76 41.67 17.36
CA ASN A 363 -12.37 40.95 18.46
C ASN A 363 -13.28 39.86 17.90
N VAL A 364 -12.90 38.59 18.07
CA VAL A 364 -13.79 37.45 17.86
C VAL A 364 -14.05 36.79 19.21
N VAL A 365 -15.29 36.94 19.66
CA VAL A 365 -15.87 36.25 20.81
C VAL A 365 -15.61 34.75 20.69
N HIS A 366 -14.91 34.18 21.67
CA HIS A 366 -14.68 32.74 21.77
C HIS A 366 -16.01 31.98 21.99
N ARG A 367 -16.65 31.52 20.92
CA ARG A 367 -17.57 30.37 21.01
C ARG A 367 -16.73 29.11 21.17
N LYS A 368 -16.96 28.38 22.28
CA LYS A 368 -16.39 27.06 22.58
C LYS A 368 -16.40 26.17 21.34
N LYS A 369 -15.23 25.61 20.99
CA LYS A 369 -15.15 24.50 20.04
C LYS A 369 -15.95 23.31 20.59
N PRO A 370 -16.78 22.64 19.79
CA PRO A 370 -17.44 21.41 20.21
C PRO A 370 -16.40 20.32 20.47
N ASN A 371 -16.69 19.52 21.49
CA ASN A 371 -15.81 18.49 22.04
C ASN A 371 -15.58 17.38 21.01
N ARG A 372 -14.36 16.83 20.97
CA ARG A 372 -13.89 15.90 19.92
C ARG A 372 -14.48 14.48 20.04
N ASP A 373 -15.37 14.27 21.00
CA ASP A 373 -15.95 12.99 21.36
C ASP A 373 -17.34 12.74 20.73
N GLU A 374 -17.91 13.70 20.00
CA GLU A 374 -19.24 13.55 19.36
C GLU A 374 -19.19 13.09 17.88
N LEU A 375 -18.05 12.59 17.39
CA LEU A 375 -17.90 12.20 15.98
C LEU A 375 -17.20 10.86 15.72
N TYR A 376 -17.20 9.93 16.68
CA TYR A 376 -16.68 8.58 16.46
C TYR A 376 -17.71 7.48 16.60
#